data_AF-A0A9C9JPV8-F1
#
_entry.id   AF-A0A9C9JPV8-F1
#
_cell.length_a   1.000
_cell.length_b   1.000
_cell.length_c   1.000
_cell.angle_alpha   90.00
_cell.angle_beta   90.00
_cell.angle_gamma   90.00
#
_symmetry.space_group_name_H-M   'P 1'
#
loop_
_entity.id
_entity.type
_entity.pdbx_description
1 polymer ?
#
loop_
_entity_poly.entity_id
_entity_poly.type
_entity_poly.pdbx_seq_one_letter_code
_entity_poly.pdbx_strand_id
1 'polypeptide(L)'
;MKKKINELEIFSRIRELISQQPHMHISGLHGSSRAFLCAYLNSKTGQPLLYIANDLDSAEQLRDDLELITDSKNVAFLPAIDFEPYDAGKPNPSLVSLRLESLQHFIESDNWIAVTYPEGISETFPTPEQHIDHQIYFKTGNEIKFTDLQNHLPNIGFERSDIVEKVGDYCIRGGIIDIYAWNYENPVRIEFFGNTIESIR
;
A
#
# COMPACT_ATOMS: atom_id res chain seq x y z
N MET A 1 18.36 2.65 20.65
CA MET A 1 17.33 3.71 20.70
C MET A 1 15.93 3.14 20.95
N LYS A 2 15.43 2.19 20.13
CA LYS A 2 14.13 1.51 20.31
C LYS A 2 13.87 0.97 21.75
N LYS A 3 14.88 0.38 22.41
CA LYS A 3 14.76 -0.13 23.80
C LYS A 3 14.41 0.94 24.85
N LYS A 4 15.01 2.13 24.78
CA LYS A 4 14.82 3.18 25.82
C LYS A 4 13.44 3.84 25.75
N ILE A 5 12.80 3.84 24.59
CA ILE A 5 11.49 4.47 24.39
C ILE A 5 10.35 3.56 24.89
N ASN A 6 10.53 2.24 24.74
CA ASN A 6 9.60 1.24 25.29
C ASN A 6 9.56 1.19 26.82
N GLU A 7 10.49 1.87 27.49
CA GLU A 7 10.63 1.94 28.95
C GLU A 7 10.13 3.29 29.51
N LEU A 8 9.59 4.18 28.67
CA LEU A 8 9.07 5.46 29.13
C LEU A 8 7.73 5.28 29.85
N GLU A 9 7.71 5.61 31.14
CA GLU A 9 6.54 5.51 32.02
C GLU A 9 5.31 6.28 31.49
N ILE A 10 5.55 7.37 30.76
CA ILE A 10 4.46 8.14 30.13
C ILE A 10 3.73 7.34 29.06
N PHE A 11 4.42 6.53 28.27
CA PHE A 11 3.81 5.71 27.20
C PHE A 11 3.04 4.52 27.78
N SER A 12 3.55 3.89 28.85
CA SER A 12 2.78 2.85 29.56
C SER A 12 1.51 3.40 30.16
N ARG A 13 1.56 4.60 30.77
CA ARG A 13 0.38 5.28 31.30
C ARG A 13 -0.64 5.63 30.20
N ILE A 14 -0.19 6.15 29.06
CA ILE A 14 -1.08 6.44 27.92
C ILE A 14 -1.79 5.16 27.46
N ARG A 15 -1.06 4.05 27.29
CA ARG A 15 -1.64 2.76 26.90
C ARG A 15 -2.72 2.28 27.89
N GLU A 16 -2.47 2.39 29.20
CA GLU A 16 -3.44 2.00 30.23
C GLU A 16 -4.69 2.87 30.22
N LEU A 17 -4.55 4.16 29.91
CA LEU A 17 -5.69 5.05 29.81
C LEU A 17 -6.50 4.82 28.52
N ILE A 18 -5.85 4.51 27.40
CA ILE A 18 -6.53 4.20 26.12
C ILE A 18 -7.42 2.96 26.24
N SER A 19 -7.03 1.97 27.06
CA SER A 19 -7.89 0.80 27.28
C SER A 19 -9.12 1.07 28.14
N GLN A 20 -9.16 2.20 28.85
CA GLN A 20 -10.25 2.59 29.75
C GLN A 20 -11.20 3.62 29.14
N GLN A 21 -10.72 4.44 28.19
CA GLN A 21 -11.50 5.51 27.59
C GLN A 21 -11.47 5.45 26.07
N PRO A 22 -12.64 5.49 25.40
CA PRO A 22 -12.71 5.43 23.93
C PRO A 22 -12.16 6.69 23.26
N HIS A 23 -12.11 7.80 23.98
CA HIS A 23 -11.64 9.09 23.47
C HIS A 23 -10.66 9.72 24.45
N MET A 24 -9.55 10.21 23.92
CA MET A 24 -8.49 10.84 24.70
C MET A 24 -7.90 12.00 23.96
N HIS A 25 -7.58 13.07 24.70
CA HIS A 25 -6.76 14.15 24.19
C HIS A 25 -5.36 14.06 24.78
N ILE A 26 -4.35 14.01 23.91
CA ILE A 26 -2.93 13.97 24.29
C ILE A 26 -2.28 15.23 23.73
N SER A 27 -1.63 16.00 24.60
CA SER A 27 -0.92 17.24 24.24
C SER A 27 0.56 17.15 24.62
N GLY A 28 1.38 18.05 24.08
CA GLY A 28 2.83 18.09 24.33
C GLY A 28 3.67 17.13 23.48
N LEU A 29 3.07 16.49 22.47
CA LEU A 29 3.79 15.72 21.46
C LEU A 29 4.42 16.68 20.43
N HIS A 30 5.75 16.79 20.44
CA HIS A 30 6.53 17.59 19.51
C HIS A 30 7.39 16.72 18.59
N GLY A 31 7.51 17.11 17.32
CA GLY A 31 8.31 16.38 16.31
C GLY A 31 7.95 14.89 16.22
N SER A 32 8.99 14.05 16.17
CA SER A 32 8.89 12.59 16.02
C SER A 32 8.31 11.86 17.24
N SER A 33 8.01 12.55 18.35
CA SER A 33 7.35 11.92 19.52
C SER A 33 6.01 11.26 19.16
N ARG A 34 5.31 11.78 18.16
CA ARG A 34 4.08 11.18 17.61
C ARG A 34 4.35 9.82 16.97
N ALA A 35 5.38 9.72 16.14
CA ALA A 35 5.80 8.45 15.53
C ALA A 35 6.19 7.43 16.60
N PHE A 36 7.00 7.84 17.59
CA PHE A 36 7.38 6.97 18.70
C PHE A 36 6.18 6.47 19.52
N LEU A 37 5.20 7.33 19.79
CA LEU A 37 3.98 6.92 20.47
C LEU A 37 3.17 5.93 19.62
N CYS A 38 2.99 6.19 18.32
CA CYS A 38 2.27 5.29 17.42
C CYS A 38 2.94 3.91 17.34
N ALA A 39 4.26 3.88 17.11
CA ALA A 39 5.05 2.65 17.08
C ALA A 39 4.98 1.88 18.41
N TYR A 40 5.03 2.60 19.55
CA TYR A 40 4.89 1.99 20.87
C TYR A 40 3.50 1.38 21.06
N LEU A 41 2.43 2.13 20.76
CA LEU A 41 1.05 1.67 20.93
C LEU A 41 0.81 0.44 20.08
N ASN A 42 1.08 0.50 18.77
CA ASN A 42 0.95 -0.63 17.86
C ASN A 42 1.73 -1.87 18.34
N SER A 43 3.01 -1.70 18.73
CA SER A 43 3.83 -2.80 19.26
C SER A 43 3.29 -3.42 20.56
N LYS A 44 2.65 -2.63 21.44
CA LYS A 44 2.25 -3.08 22.77
C LYS A 44 0.81 -3.54 22.85
N THR A 45 -0.06 -3.07 21.96
CA THR A 45 -1.45 -3.52 21.87
C THR A 45 -1.60 -4.65 20.85
N GLY A 46 -0.73 -4.72 19.84
CA GLY A 46 -0.88 -5.63 18.71
C GLY A 46 -2.11 -5.32 17.86
N GLN A 47 -2.66 -4.11 17.99
CA GLN A 47 -3.85 -3.66 17.26
C GLN A 47 -3.45 -2.74 16.11
N PRO A 48 -4.21 -2.77 15.00
CA PRO A 48 -3.99 -1.86 13.90
C PRO A 48 -4.20 -0.40 14.35
N LEU A 49 -3.40 0.51 13.80
CA LEU A 49 -3.41 1.92 14.14
C LEU A 49 -3.54 2.76 12.87
N LEU A 50 -4.61 3.55 12.77
CA LEU A 50 -4.77 4.57 11.76
C LEU A 50 -4.44 5.94 12.35
N TYR A 51 -3.46 6.63 11.77
CA TYR A 51 -3.13 8.01 12.10
C TYR A 51 -3.60 8.94 10.99
N ILE A 52 -4.50 9.86 11.32
CA ILE A 52 -4.96 10.92 10.42
C ILE A 52 -4.23 12.20 10.81
N ALA A 53 -3.29 12.63 9.97
CA ALA A 53 -2.59 13.90 10.09
C ALA A 53 -3.47 15.07 9.68
N ASN A 54 -2.98 16.29 9.86
CA ASN A 54 -3.72 17.50 9.49
C ASN A 54 -3.70 17.76 7.99
N ASP A 55 -2.62 17.38 7.32
CA ASP A 55 -2.31 17.67 5.92
C ASP A 55 -1.31 16.63 5.37
N LEU A 56 -1.08 16.68 4.05
CA LEU A 56 -0.16 15.78 3.34
C LEU A 56 1.27 15.86 3.91
N ASP A 57 1.82 17.06 4.06
CA ASP A 57 3.20 17.26 4.55
C ASP A 57 3.40 16.62 5.94
N SER A 58 2.45 16.81 6.86
CA SER A 58 2.48 16.22 8.19
C SER A 58 2.33 14.69 8.14
N ALA A 59 1.58 14.17 7.17
CA ALA A 59 1.38 12.74 6.97
C ALA A 59 2.67 12.08 6.43
N GLU A 60 3.31 12.67 5.43
CA GLU A 60 4.58 12.19 4.87
C GLU A 60 5.70 12.22 5.91
N GLN A 61 5.81 13.33 6.67
CA GLN A 61 6.80 13.42 7.75
C GLN A 61 6.61 12.30 8.79
N LEU A 62 5.35 12.00 9.16
CA LEU A 62 5.07 10.94 10.12
C LEU A 62 5.35 9.55 9.54
N ARG A 63 5.01 9.30 8.28
CA ARG A 63 5.33 8.06 7.56
C ARG A 63 6.84 7.82 7.59
N ASP A 64 7.63 8.82 7.18
CA ASP A 64 9.09 8.72 7.11
C ASP A 64 9.70 8.46 8.50
N ASP A 65 9.22 9.17 9.53
CA ASP A 65 9.63 8.94 10.92
C ASP A 65 9.29 7.51 11.38
N LEU A 66 8.11 7.00 11.03
CA LEU A 66 7.68 5.65 11.37
C LEU A 66 8.53 4.59 10.67
N GLU A 67 8.72 4.68 9.35
CA GLU A 67 9.55 3.77 8.57
C GLU A 67 10.98 3.67 9.13
N LEU A 68 11.54 4.80 9.57
CA LEU A 68 12.87 4.86 10.18
C LEU A 68 12.94 4.11 11.52
N ILE A 69 11.87 4.12 12.31
CA ILE A 69 11.86 3.58 13.69
C ILE A 69 11.16 2.24 13.83
N THR A 70 10.38 1.78 12.84
CA THR A 70 9.74 0.46 12.81
C THR A 70 10.46 -0.47 11.84
N ASP A 71 9.82 -1.57 11.46
CA ASP A 71 10.11 -2.22 10.18
C ASP A 71 9.27 -1.49 9.13
N SER A 72 9.86 -1.04 8.03
CA SER A 72 9.16 -0.25 7.01
C SER A 72 7.98 -1.00 6.42
N LYS A 73 8.06 -2.34 6.38
CA LYS A 73 6.99 -3.22 5.89
C LYS A 73 5.69 -3.16 6.70
N ASN A 74 5.70 -2.55 7.90
CA ASN A 74 4.52 -2.43 8.76
C ASN A 74 3.85 -1.05 8.67
N VAL A 75 4.36 -0.15 7.83
CA VAL A 75 3.86 1.23 7.69
C VAL A 75 3.21 1.39 6.32
N ALA A 76 1.90 1.57 6.31
CA ALA A 76 1.11 1.86 5.12
C ALA A 76 0.87 3.37 5.00
N PHE A 77 0.78 3.86 3.77
CA PHE A 77 0.46 5.27 3.49
C PHE A 77 -0.74 5.36 2.55
N LEU A 78 -1.77 6.09 2.99
CA LEU A 78 -3.01 6.27 2.24
C LEU A 78 -3.11 7.72 1.73
N PRO A 79 -2.57 8.01 0.54
CA PRO A 79 -2.72 9.32 -0.09
C PRO A 79 -4.12 9.51 -0.67
N ALA A 80 -4.51 10.76 -0.89
CA ALA A 80 -5.59 11.10 -1.81
C ALA A 80 -5.19 10.72 -3.24
N ILE A 81 -6.16 10.34 -4.07
CA ILE A 81 -5.88 10.20 -5.51
C ILE A 81 -5.77 11.60 -6.11
N ASP A 82 -4.77 11.77 -6.95
CA ASP A 82 -4.60 12.91 -7.82
C ASP A 82 -4.51 12.41 -9.27
N PHE A 83 -4.72 13.29 -10.25
CA PHE A 83 -4.75 12.95 -11.67
C PHE A 83 -3.45 13.34 -12.38
N GLU A 84 -3.15 12.69 -13.50
CA GLU A 84 -1.96 13.03 -14.28
C GLU A 84 -2.04 14.49 -14.82
N PRO A 85 -0.94 15.27 -14.81
CA PRO A 85 -0.97 16.69 -15.20
C PRO A 85 -1.47 16.97 -16.62
N TYR A 86 -1.32 15.98 -17.52
CA TYR A 86 -1.68 16.08 -18.93
C TYR A 86 -2.94 15.29 -19.29
N ASP A 87 -3.53 14.57 -18.32
CA ASP A 87 -4.77 13.81 -18.48
C ASP A 87 -5.55 13.78 -17.16
N ALA A 88 -6.42 14.76 -16.97
CA ALA A 88 -7.24 14.90 -15.76
C ALA A 88 -8.27 13.78 -15.57
N GLY A 89 -8.41 12.86 -16.53
CA GLY A 89 -9.25 11.67 -16.38
C GLY A 89 -8.50 10.46 -15.83
N LYS A 90 -7.16 10.51 -15.80
CA LYS A 90 -6.31 9.38 -15.45
C LYS A 90 -5.69 9.53 -14.05
N PRO A 91 -6.01 8.65 -13.10
CA PRO A 91 -5.38 8.64 -11.79
C PRO A 91 -3.87 8.49 -11.89
N ASN A 92 -3.13 9.18 -11.02
CA ASN A 92 -1.69 9.06 -10.90
C ASN A 92 -1.34 7.62 -10.49
N PRO A 93 -0.59 6.87 -11.33
CA PRO A 93 -0.33 5.47 -11.07
C PRO A 93 0.37 5.18 -9.74
N SER A 94 1.26 6.07 -9.31
CA SER A 94 2.01 5.92 -8.06
C SER A 94 1.11 6.04 -6.82
N LEU A 95 0.11 6.93 -6.87
CA LEU A 95 -0.84 7.11 -5.76
C LEU A 95 -1.80 5.92 -5.67
N VAL A 96 -2.25 5.40 -6.82
CA VAL A 96 -3.05 4.17 -6.89
C VAL A 96 -2.27 2.98 -6.34
N SER A 97 -1.00 2.83 -6.73
CA SER A 97 -0.09 1.79 -6.24
C SER A 97 0.02 1.81 -4.71
N LEU A 98 0.32 2.97 -4.09
CA LEU A 98 0.41 3.10 -2.62
C LEU A 98 -0.87 2.67 -1.89
N ARG A 99 -2.04 3.01 -2.46
CA ARG A 99 -3.35 2.61 -1.89
C ARG A 99 -3.59 1.10 -2.01
N LEU A 100 -3.24 0.49 -3.14
CA LEU A 100 -3.37 -0.96 -3.35
C LEU A 100 -2.40 -1.76 -2.48
N GLU A 101 -1.16 -1.30 -2.32
CA GLU A 101 -0.18 -1.89 -1.41
C GLU A 101 -0.66 -1.83 0.03
N SER A 102 -1.23 -0.70 0.45
CA SER A 102 -1.82 -0.54 1.79
C SER A 102 -2.98 -1.51 2.01
N LEU A 103 -3.88 -1.65 1.02
CA LEU A 103 -4.99 -2.59 1.10
C LEU A 103 -4.51 -4.04 1.19
N GLN A 104 -3.52 -4.42 0.39
CA GLN A 104 -2.89 -5.73 0.46
C GLN A 104 -2.30 -5.99 1.85
N HIS A 105 -1.61 -4.99 2.41
CA HIS A 105 -1.04 -5.09 3.75
C HIS A 105 -2.10 -5.30 4.84
N PHE A 106 -3.26 -4.62 4.73
CA PHE A 106 -4.38 -4.79 5.66
C PHE A 106 -5.04 -6.17 5.55
N ILE A 107 -4.95 -6.83 4.40
CA ILE A 107 -5.47 -8.19 4.19
C ILE A 107 -4.49 -9.23 4.73
N GLU A 108 -3.17 -9.00 4.59
CA GLU A 108 -2.14 -9.95 4.98
C GLU A 108 -1.78 -9.91 6.48
N SER A 109 -2.04 -8.79 7.15
CA SER A 109 -1.69 -8.57 8.55
C SER A 109 -2.83 -7.96 9.34
N ASP A 110 -3.10 -8.49 10.53
CA ASP A 110 -4.01 -7.88 11.50
C ASP A 110 -3.34 -6.73 12.29
N ASN A 111 -2.03 -6.54 12.13
CA ASN A 111 -1.23 -5.58 12.89
C ASN A 111 -0.42 -4.67 11.96
N TRP A 112 -0.95 -3.47 11.71
CA TRP A 112 -0.39 -2.48 10.81
C TRP A 112 -0.47 -1.06 11.39
N ILE A 113 0.38 -0.17 10.88
CA ILE A 113 0.27 1.27 11.11
C ILE A 113 -0.03 1.92 9.77
N ALA A 114 -1.14 2.65 9.65
CA ALA A 114 -1.49 3.40 8.45
C ALA A 114 -1.46 4.90 8.75
N VAL A 115 -0.84 5.67 7.86
CA VAL A 115 -0.81 7.13 7.94
C VAL A 115 -1.59 7.73 6.76
N THR A 116 -2.42 8.72 7.05
CA THR A 116 -3.24 9.43 6.07
C THR A 116 -3.51 10.87 6.52
N TYR A 117 -4.38 11.58 5.80
CA TYR A 117 -4.84 12.94 6.05
C TYR A 117 -6.30 13.04 5.54
N PRO A 118 -7.06 14.11 5.85
CA PRO A 118 -8.51 14.14 5.64
C PRO A 118 -8.97 13.80 4.21
N GLU A 119 -8.22 14.23 3.19
CA GLU A 119 -8.51 13.97 1.79
C GLU A 119 -8.25 12.50 1.42
N GLY A 120 -7.25 11.85 2.01
CA GLY A 120 -6.87 10.45 1.72
C GLY A 120 -7.92 9.41 2.13
N ILE A 121 -8.80 9.76 3.07
CA ILE A 121 -9.91 8.90 3.54
C ILE A 121 -11.26 9.24 2.90
N SER A 122 -11.31 10.25 2.03
CA SER A 122 -12.56 10.69 1.40
C SER A 122 -13.07 9.68 0.36
N GLU A 123 -12.17 8.83 -0.15
CA GLU A 123 -12.48 7.83 -1.16
C GLU A 123 -12.69 6.44 -0.56
N THR A 124 -13.62 5.70 -1.17
CA THR A 124 -13.92 4.32 -0.82
C THR A 124 -12.90 3.35 -1.41
N PHE A 125 -12.54 2.31 -0.65
CA PHE A 125 -11.79 1.17 -1.16
C PHE A 125 -12.74 0.12 -1.76
N PRO A 126 -12.25 -0.71 -2.72
CA PRO A 126 -12.94 -1.96 -3.04
C PRO A 126 -13.03 -2.84 -1.79
N THR A 127 -14.03 -3.70 -1.73
CA THR A 127 -14.09 -4.69 -0.64
C THR A 127 -12.90 -5.66 -0.76
N PRO A 128 -12.47 -6.31 0.34
CA PRO A 128 -11.42 -7.32 0.28
C PRO A 128 -11.69 -8.41 -0.76
N GLU A 129 -12.95 -8.83 -0.92
CA GLU A 129 -13.36 -9.81 -1.92
C GLU A 129 -13.18 -9.28 -3.35
N GLN A 130 -13.61 -8.04 -3.60
CA GLN A 130 -13.40 -7.39 -4.91
C GLN A 130 -11.92 -7.21 -5.23
N HIS A 131 -11.09 -6.89 -4.24
CA HIS A 131 -9.64 -6.78 -4.43
C HIS A 131 -9.03 -8.12 -4.82
N ILE A 132 -9.37 -9.18 -4.09
CA ILE A 132 -8.88 -10.54 -4.36
C ILE A 132 -9.34 -11.04 -5.74
N ASP A 133 -10.59 -10.79 -6.13
CA ASP A 133 -11.15 -11.21 -7.42
C ASP A 133 -10.47 -10.54 -8.63
N HIS A 134 -9.85 -9.37 -8.43
CA HIS A 134 -9.10 -8.64 -9.47
C HIS A 134 -7.59 -8.96 -9.48
N GLN A 135 -7.13 -9.88 -8.63
CA GLN A 135 -5.73 -10.32 -8.63
C GLN A 135 -5.48 -11.43 -9.64
N ILE A 136 -4.37 -11.32 -10.37
CA ILE A 136 -3.84 -12.41 -11.20
C ILE A 136 -2.51 -12.86 -10.62
N TYR A 137 -2.42 -14.15 -10.32
CA TYR A 137 -1.17 -14.78 -9.88
C TYR A 137 -0.48 -15.46 -11.06
N PHE A 138 0.75 -15.03 -11.33
CA PHE A 138 1.61 -15.67 -12.32
C PHE A 138 2.63 -16.55 -11.61
N LYS A 139 2.73 -17.81 -12.05
CA LYS A 139 3.74 -18.75 -11.58
C LYS A 139 4.20 -19.62 -12.72
N THR A 140 5.51 -19.85 -12.83
CA THR A 140 6.09 -20.78 -13.80
C THR A 140 5.40 -22.15 -13.71
N GLY A 141 5.02 -22.69 -14.87
CA GLY A 141 4.26 -23.94 -15.01
C GLY A 141 2.75 -23.79 -14.89
N ASN A 142 2.19 -22.60 -14.61
CA ASN A 142 0.75 -22.38 -14.70
C ASN A 142 0.29 -22.28 -16.15
N GLU A 143 -0.91 -22.78 -16.41
CA GLU A 143 -1.60 -22.60 -17.67
C GLU A 143 -2.55 -21.41 -17.59
N ILE A 144 -2.33 -20.40 -18.41
CA ILE A 144 -3.19 -19.23 -18.57
C ILE A 144 -3.32 -18.91 -20.05
N LYS A 145 -4.55 -18.78 -20.55
CA LYS A 145 -4.77 -18.42 -21.96
C LYS A 145 -4.49 -16.94 -22.17
N PHE A 146 -3.77 -16.62 -23.24
CA PHE A 146 -3.53 -15.24 -23.66
C PHE A 146 -4.81 -14.42 -23.82
N THR A 147 -5.87 -15.03 -24.34
CA THR A 147 -7.17 -14.35 -24.55
C THR A 147 -7.79 -13.89 -23.24
N ASP A 148 -7.58 -14.65 -22.17
CA ASP A 148 -8.17 -14.35 -20.86
C ASP A 148 -7.45 -13.13 -20.26
N LEU A 149 -6.11 -13.07 -20.40
CA LEU A 149 -5.31 -11.90 -20.00
C LEU A 149 -5.61 -10.66 -20.84
N GLN A 150 -5.82 -10.82 -22.16
CA GLN A 150 -6.19 -9.72 -23.05
C GLN A 150 -7.51 -9.06 -22.66
N ASN A 151 -8.46 -9.84 -22.15
CA ASN A 151 -9.75 -9.33 -21.72
C ASN A 151 -9.71 -8.82 -20.27
N HIS A 152 -8.92 -9.47 -19.40
CA HIS A 152 -8.92 -9.15 -17.98
C HIS A 152 -8.09 -7.89 -17.66
N LEU A 153 -6.89 -7.74 -18.23
CA LEU A 153 -5.99 -6.63 -17.91
C LEU A 153 -6.64 -5.24 -18.10
N PRO A 154 -7.35 -4.96 -19.21
CA PRO A 154 -8.08 -3.70 -19.36
C PRO A 154 -9.19 -3.49 -18.32
N ASN A 155 -9.86 -4.57 -17.89
CA ASN A 155 -10.95 -4.48 -16.91
C ASN A 155 -10.45 -4.10 -15.51
N ILE A 156 -9.19 -4.38 -15.20
CA ILE A 156 -8.54 -3.99 -13.94
C ILE A 156 -7.64 -2.74 -14.10
N GLY A 157 -7.83 -1.98 -15.18
CA GLY A 157 -7.22 -0.67 -15.37
C GLY A 157 -5.82 -0.67 -16.00
N PHE A 158 -5.35 -1.79 -16.54
CA PHE A 158 -4.09 -1.80 -17.30
C PHE A 158 -4.29 -1.28 -18.71
N GLU A 159 -3.31 -0.53 -19.20
CA GLU A 159 -3.31 0.05 -20.54
C GLU A 159 -2.38 -0.71 -21.46
N ARG A 160 -2.90 -1.04 -22.65
CA ARG A 160 -2.10 -1.70 -23.67
C ARG A 160 -1.23 -0.66 -24.38
N SER A 161 0.08 -0.85 -24.32
CA SER A 161 1.08 0.00 -24.98
C SER A 161 1.97 -0.82 -25.91
N ASP A 162 2.72 -0.14 -26.79
CA ASP A 162 3.75 -0.78 -27.60
C ASP A 162 4.99 -1.12 -26.77
N ILE A 163 5.31 -0.30 -25.77
CA ILE A 163 6.43 -0.43 -24.84
C ILE A 163 5.91 -0.16 -23.44
N VAL A 164 6.29 -1.01 -22.49
CA VAL A 164 5.97 -0.84 -21.07
C VAL A 164 6.89 0.22 -20.48
N GLU A 165 6.33 1.37 -20.10
CA GLU A 165 7.09 2.52 -19.60
C GLU A 165 6.72 2.88 -18.16
N LYS A 166 5.43 2.80 -17.81
CA LYS A 166 4.93 3.16 -16.48
C LYS A 166 4.07 2.07 -15.86
N VAL A 167 3.89 2.16 -14.54
CA VAL A 167 3.00 1.29 -13.78
C VAL A 167 1.60 1.33 -14.39
N GLY A 168 1.00 0.16 -14.58
CA GLY A 168 -0.28 -0.01 -15.27
C GLY A 168 -0.15 -0.29 -16.77
N ASP A 169 1.04 -0.20 -17.36
CA ASP A 169 1.23 -0.56 -18.76
C ASP A 169 1.40 -2.08 -18.94
N TYR A 170 0.94 -2.59 -20.08
CA TYR A 170 1.31 -3.92 -20.56
C TYR A 170 1.45 -3.95 -22.08
N CYS A 171 2.33 -4.83 -22.58
CA CYS A 171 2.41 -5.12 -24.01
C CYS A 171 2.42 -6.64 -24.26
N ILE A 172 1.91 -7.04 -25.43
CA ILE A 172 1.87 -8.44 -25.85
C ILE A 172 2.57 -8.58 -27.19
N ARG A 173 3.58 -9.45 -27.24
CA ARG A 173 4.42 -9.69 -28.44
C ARG A 173 4.57 -11.19 -28.66
N GLY A 174 3.67 -11.76 -29.45
CA GLY A 174 3.64 -13.20 -29.70
C GLY A 174 3.39 -13.97 -28.39
N GLY A 175 4.34 -14.82 -28.00
CA GLY A 175 4.30 -15.62 -26.77
C GLY A 175 4.84 -14.91 -25.52
N ILE A 176 4.94 -13.59 -25.51
CA ILE A 176 5.50 -12.83 -24.38
C ILE A 176 4.54 -11.72 -23.96
N ILE A 177 4.41 -11.51 -22.65
CA ILE A 177 3.74 -10.36 -22.05
C ILE A 177 4.76 -9.60 -21.20
N ASP A 178 4.90 -8.31 -21.45
CA ASP A 178 5.56 -7.41 -20.51
C ASP A 178 4.47 -6.67 -19.74
N ILE A 179 4.60 -6.57 -18.43
CA ILE A 179 3.62 -5.92 -17.56
C ILE A 179 4.33 -5.14 -16.46
N TYR A 180 3.91 -3.89 -16.23
CA TYR A 180 4.35 -3.13 -15.07
C TYR A 180 3.24 -3.11 -14.02
N ALA A 181 3.26 -4.10 -13.13
CA ALA A 181 2.24 -4.28 -12.12
C ALA A 181 2.31 -3.21 -11.01
N TRP A 182 1.15 -2.91 -10.41
CA TRP A 182 0.98 -1.91 -9.35
C TRP A 182 1.83 -2.15 -8.10
N ASN A 183 2.24 -3.39 -7.85
CA ASN A 183 2.93 -3.85 -6.64
C ASN A 183 4.37 -4.32 -6.91
N TYR A 184 4.96 -3.94 -8.04
CA TYR A 184 6.34 -4.29 -8.41
C TYR A 184 7.15 -3.03 -8.68
N GLU A 185 8.41 -3.02 -8.24
CA GLU A 185 9.35 -1.92 -8.50
C GLU A 185 9.81 -1.85 -9.97
N ASN A 186 9.71 -2.97 -10.70
CA ASN A 186 10.20 -3.09 -12.07
C ASN A 186 9.16 -3.84 -12.92
N PRO A 187 9.08 -3.54 -14.23
CA PRO A 187 8.26 -4.32 -15.13
C PRO A 187 8.76 -5.77 -15.21
N VAL A 188 7.81 -6.69 -15.36
CA VAL A 188 8.04 -8.13 -15.41
C VAL A 188 7.74 -8.63 -16.81
N ARG A 189 8.61 -9.49 -17.33
CA ARG A 189 8.41 -10.23 -18.58
C ARG A 189 7.98 -11.66 -18.28
N ILE A 190 6.86 -12.05 -18.88
CA ILE A 190 6.27 -13.39 -18.76
C ILE A 190 6.34 -14.04 -20.15
N GLU A 191 7.08 -15.15 -20.25
CA GLU A 191 7.23 -15.93 -21.48
C GLU A 191 6.34 -17.17 -21.42
N PHE A 192 5.65 -17.44 -22.53
CA PHE A 192 4.69 -18.53 -22.66
C PHE A 192 5.10 -19.50 -23.76
N PHE A 193 4.88 -20.79 -23.49
CA PHE A 193 4.87 -21.85 -24.49
C PHE A 193 3.44 -22.39 -24.64
N GLY A 194 2.77 -21.97 -25.72
CA GLY A 194 1.32 -22.18 -25.87
C GLY A 194 0.55 -21.38 -24.81
N ASN A 195 -0.11 -22.08 -23.88
CA ASN A 195 -0.79 -21.47 -22.73
C ASN A 195 0.00 -21.64 -21.42
N THR A 196 1.18 -22.28 -21.44
CA THR A 196 1.96 -22.53 -20.22
C THR A 196 2.98 -21.42 -20.00
N ILE A 197 3.07 -20.89 -18.78
CA ILE A 197 4.11 -19.94 -18.39
C ILE A 197 5.45 -20.69 -18.26
N GLU A 198 6.39 -20.38 -19.14
CA GLU A 198 7.72 -21.00 -19.18
C GLU A 198 8.71 -20.25 -18.29
N SER A 199 8.70 -18.91 -18.35
CA SER A 199 9.64 -18.09 -17.58
C SER A 199 9.00 -16.76 -17.13
N ILE A 200 9.46 -16.26 -16.00
CA ILE A 200 9.11 -14.94 -15.45
C ILE A 200 10.43 -14.28 -15.06
N ARG A 201 10.71 -13.08 -15.54
CA ARG A 201 11.94 -12.33 -15.25
C ARG A 201 11.73 -10.83 -15.21
#